data_AF-A0A917QXD1-F1
#
_entry.id   AF-A0A917QXD1-F1
#
_cell.length_a   1.000
_cell.length_b   1.000
_cell.length_c   1.000
_cell.angle_alpha   90.00
_cell.angle_beta   90.00
_cell.angle_gamma   90.00
#
_symmetry.space_group_name_H-M   'P 1'
#
loop_
_entity.id
_entity.type
_entity.pdbx_description
1 polymer ?
#
loop_
_entity_poly.entity_id
_entity_poly.type
_entity_poly.pdbx_seq_one_letter_code
_entity_poly.pdbx_strand_id
1 'polypeptide(L)'
;MQATQVSNDGTRRVLAKRLANGDVAVALFNQGGSTTTVSTTASAIGKSGSSFTLKDAWTNATSTTTGAISASVPAHGTVVYRVSGGGTSTPSPTPSGPSSSGTLTSAASGRCLDVPNSNTANGTQPVIWDCNGQSNQRWTINGQTIQALGKCLDAPAGATAGAKAQIWDCNGGTNQQWNLGSDGTIRNVATNLCLDVNNNNTTNGTTVILWSCTGATNQRWNRT
;
A
#
# COMPACT_ATOMS: atom_id res chain seq x y z
N MET A 1 9.99 -20.39 -2.16
CA MET A 1 9.21 -19.16 -1.85
C MET A 1 7.84 -19.53 -1.32
N GLN A 2 7.41 -18.84 -0.27
CA GLN A 2 6.06 -18.92 0.30
C GLN A 2 5.10 -18.02 -0.49
N ALA A 3 3.78 -18.15 -0.27
CA ALA A 3 2.78 -17.28 -0.88
C ALA A 3 2.79 -15.89 -0.24
N THR A 4 2.53 -14.84 -1.01
CA THR A 4 2.40 -13.46 -0.56
C THR A 4 0.94 -13.14 -0.29
N GLN A 5 0.64 -12.42 0.79
CA GLN A 5 -0.72 -11.92 1.05
C GLN A 5 -0.99 -10.68 0.19
N VAL A 6 -2.05 -10.75 -0.61
CA VAL A 6 -2.46 -9.66 -1.52
C VAL A 6 -3.48 -8.74 -0.83
N SER A 7 -4.40 -9.32 -0.07
CA SER A 7 -5.39 -8.58 0.72
C SER A 7 -5.87 -9.39 1.92
N ASN A 8 -6.33 -8.68 2.96
CA ASN A 8 -7.00 -9.25 4.13
C ASN A 8 -7.93 -8.18 4.74
N ASP A 9 -9.24 -8.44 4.78
CA ASP A 9 -10.24 -7.54 5.38
C ASP A 9 -10.76 -8.02 6.76
N GLY A 10 -10.13 -9.05 7.32
CA GLY A 10 -10.51 -9.72 8.57
C GLY A 10 -11.43 -10.92 8.36
N THR A 11 -12.28 -10.90 7.32
CA THR A 11 -13.19 -12.02 6.99
C THR A 11 -12.90 -12.65 5.64
N ARG A 12 -12.12 -11.99 4.79
CA ARG A 12 -11.68 -12.46 3.47
C ARG A 12 -10.20 -12.23 3.34
N ARG A 13 -9.50 -13.21 2.77
CA ARG A 13 -8.05 -13.17 2.57
C ARG A 13 -7.70 -13.68 1.20
N VAL A 14 -6.77 -13.01 0.52
CA VAL A 14 -6.23 -13.43 -0.78
C VAL A 14 -4.73 -13.67 -0.67
N LEU A 15 -4.29 -14.84 -1.12
CA LEU A 15 -2.87 -15.18 -1.24
C LEU A 15 -2.52 -15.39 -2.71
N ALA A 16 -1.31 -14.99 -3.10
CA ALA A 16 -0.76 -15.23 -4.43
C ALA A 16 0.64 -15.82 -4.34
N LYS A 17 0.96 -16.80 -5.20
CA LYS A 17 2.28 -17.42 -5.29
C LYS A 17 2.71 -17.53 -6.74
N ARG A 18 3.86 -16.95 -7.09
CA ARG A 18 4.47 -17.13 -8.41
C ARG A 18 4.98 -18.55 -8.58
N LEU A 19 4.70 -19.11 -9.75
CA LEU A 19 5.16 -20.43 -10.18
C LEU A 19 6.37 -20.27 -11.11
N ALA A 20 7.17 -21.33 -11.24
CA ALA A 20 8.43 -21.30 -12.00
C ALA A 20 8.23 -20.94 -13.49
N ASN A 21 7.04 -21.18 -14.03
CA ASN A 21 6.69 -20.90 -15.43
C ASN A 21 6.05 -19.52 -15.65
N GLY A 22 6.05 -18.64 -14.65
CA GLY A 22 5.47 -17.30 -14.76
C GLY A 22 3.96 -17.24 -14.50
N ASP A 23 3.33 -18.37 -14.21
CA ASP A 23 1.95 -18.37 -13.72
C ASP A 23 1.87 -17.99 -12.24
N VAL A 24 0.66 -17.71 -11.79
CA VAL A 24 0.41 -17.36 -10.39
C VAL A 24 -0.70 -18.23 -9.84
N ALA A 25 -0.43 -18.92 -8.72
CA ALA A 25 -1.47 -19.57 -7.93
C ALA A 25 -2.12 -18.51 -7.03
N VAL A 26 -3.45 -18.42 -7.05
CA VAL A 26 -4.24 -17.47 -6.27
C VAL A 26 -5.22 -18.24 -5.41
N ALA A 27 -5.20 -18.01 -4.11
CA ALA A 27 -6.13 -18.61 -3.16
C ALA A 27 -7.04 -17.53 -2.57
N LEU A 28 -8.34 -17.74 -2.66
CA LEU A 28 -9.42 -16.87 -2.20
C LEU A 28 -10.07 -17.51 -0.98
N PHE A 29 -9.79 -16.98 0.21
CA PHE A 29 -10.29 -17.50 1.48
C PHE A 29 -11.47 -16.67 1.96
N ASN A 30 -12.55 -17.35 2.35
CA ASN A 30 -13.62 -16.77 3.16
C ASN A 30 -13.49 -17.32 4.57
N GLN A 31 -13.19 -16.46 5.54
CA GLN A 31 -13.09 -16.78 6.96
C GLN A 31 -14.36 -16.41 7.73
N GLY A 32 -15.32 -15.76 7.08
CA GLY A 32 -16.62 -15.40 7.64
C GLY A 32 -17.62 -16.55 7.65
N GLY A 33 -18.73 -16.32 8.37
CA GLY A 33 -19.79 -17.32 8.61
C GLY A 33 -20.86 -17.43 7.52
N SER A 34 -20.74 -16.71 6.40
CA SER A 34 -21.69 -16.76 5.28
C SER A 34 -20.97 -16.80 3.94
N THR A 35 -21.61 -17.39 2.93
CA THR A 35 -21.10 -17.37 1.54
C THR A 35 -20.92 -15.94 1.07
N THR A 36 -19.76 -15.64 0.48
CA THR A 36 -19.44 -14.30 0.00
C THR A 36 -18.56 -14.34 -1.23
N THR A 37 -18.57 -13.26 -2.01
CA THR A 37 -17.62 -13.09 -3.10
C THR A 37 -16.28 -12.67 -2.54
N VAL A 38 -15.22 -13.38 -2.92
CA VAL A 38 -13.83 -12.99 -2.65
C VAL A 38 -13.18 -12.71 -4.00
N SER A 39 -12.47 -11.60 -4.13
CA SER A 39 -11.90 -11.16 -5.41
C SER A 39 -10.53 -10.51 -5.27
N THR A 40 -9.81 -10.50 -6.40
CA THR A 40 -8.57 -9.77 -6.62
C THR A 40 -8.45 -9.44 -8.12
N THR A 41 -7.33 -8.85 -8.54
CA THR A 41 -7.05 -8.56 -9.95
C THR A 41 -5.76 -9.21 -10.42
N ALA A 42 -5.66 -9.45 -11.73
CA ALA A 42 -4.44 -9.92 -12.38
C ALA A 42 -3.27 -8.96 -12.12
N SER A 43 -3.51 -7.64 -12.09
CA SER A 43 -2.50 -6.65 -11.73
C SER A 43 -2.05 -6.75 -10.27
N ALA A 44 -2.96 -7.00 -9.33
CA ALA A 44 -2.64 -7.10 -7.89
C ALA A 44 -1.79 -8.35 -7.56
N ILE A 45 -1.88 -9.40 -8.38
CA ILE A 45 -1.02 -10.59 -8.29
C ILE A 45 0.26 -10.46 -9.15
N GLY A 46 0.44 -9.30 -9.80
CA GLY A 46 1.53 -8.93 -10.69
C GLY A 46 1.61 -9.71 -12.00
N LYS A 47 0.45 -9.85 -12.66
CA LYS A 47 0.37 -10.17 -14.07
C LYS A 47 0.02 -8.89 -14.84
N SER A 48 0.54 -8.76 -16.04
CA SER A 48 0.26 -7.66 -16.97
C SER A 48 -0.32 -8.20 -18.27
N GLY A 49 -1.10 -7.39 -19.00
CA GLY A 49 -1.78 -7.80 -20.23
C GLY A 49 -3.30 -7.62 -20.13
N SER A 50 -4.00 -8.01 -21.19
CA SER A 50 -5.44 -7.77 -21.37
C SER A 50 -6.29 -9.05 -21.32
N SER A 51 -5.67 -10.22 -21.21
CA SER A 51 -6.37 -11.51 -21.18
C SER A 51 -5.59 -12.53 -20.37
N PHE A 52 -6.31 -13.21 -19.47
CA PHE A 52 -5.79 -14.22 -18.56
C PHE A 52 -6.71 -15.42 -18.55
N THR A 53 -6.13 -16.61 -18.37
CA THR A 53 -6.88 -17.85 -18.16
C THR A 53 -6.84 -18.20 -16.68
N LEU A 54 -8.01 -18.46 -16.10
CA LEU A 54 -8.17 -18.97 -14.74
C LEU A 54 -8.46 -20.46 -14.86
N LYS A 55 -7.61 -21.30 -14.29
CA LYS A 55 -7.88 -22.72 -14.11
C LYS A 55 -8.15 -23.00 -12.65
N ASP A 56 -9.35 -23.45 -12.33
CA ASP A 56 -9.72 -23.88 -10.99
C ASP A 56 -8.92 -25.13 -10.62
N ALA A 57 -8.22 -25.10 -9.48
CA ALA A 57 -7.34 -26.18 -9.05
C ALA A 57 -8.09 -27.42 -8.55
N TRP A 58 -9.36 -27.26 -8.15
CA TRP A 58 -10.21 -28.33 -7.63
C TRP A 58 -10.97 -29.03 -8.76
N THR A 59 -11.56 -28.25 -9.66
CA THR A 59 -12.46 -28.77 -10.70
C THR A 59 -11.80 -28.91 -12.07
N ASN A 60 -10.60 -28.35 -12.26
CA ASN A 60 -9.95 -28.17 -13.55
C ASN A 60 -10.72 -27.29 -14.55
N ALA A 61 -11.85 -26.69 -14.15
CA ALA A 61 -12.62 -25.80 -15.01
C ALA A 61 -11.77 -24.58 -15.40
N THR A 62 -11.85 -24.18 -16.66
CA THR A 62 -11.12 -23.02 -17.18
C THR A 62 -12.07 -21.91 -17.61
N SER A 63 -11.74 -20.68 -17.25
CA SER A 63 -12.41 -19.47 -17.73
C SER A 63 -11.38 -18.44 -18.19
N THR A 64 -11.84 -17.41 -18.89
CA THR A 64 -11.00 -16.27 -19.28
C THR A 64 -11.48 -15.00 -18.60
N THR A 65 -10.57 -14.07 -18.38
CA THR A 65 -10.84 -12.76 -17.77
C THR A 65 -9.92 -11.70 -18.35
N THR A 66 -10.38 -10.46 -18.40
CA THR A 66 -9.55 -9.30 -18.75
C THR A 66 -8.78 -8.73 -17.56
N GLY A 67 -9.02 -9.23 -16.35
CA GLY A 67 -8.25 -8.82 -15.17
C GLY A 67 -8.90 -9.13 -13.82
N ALA A 68 -10.21 -9.37 -13.74
CA ALA A 68 -10.87 -9.74 -12.49
C ALA A 68 -10.70 -11.23 -12.17
N ILE A 69 -10.34 -11.56 -10.94
CA ILE A 69 -10.24 -12.94 -10.42
C ILE A 69 -11.15 -13.01 -9.21
N SER A 70 -12.27 -13.73 -9.32
CA SER A 70 -13.27 -13.76 -8.27
C SER A 70 -14.01 -15.09 -8.23
N ALA A 71 -14.46 -15.48 -7.04
CA ALA A 71 -15.35 -16.62 -6.86
C ALA A 71 -16.36 -16.34 -5.74
N SER A 72 -17.51 -17.01 -5.81
CA SER A 72 -18.38 -17.18 -4.65
C SER A 72 -17.80 -18.27 -3.76
N VAL A 73 -17.37 -17.90 -2.56
CA VAL A 73 -16.69 -18.79 -1.62
C VAL A 73 -17.61 -19.04 -0.42
N PRO A 74 -18.02 -20.30 -0.15
CA PRO A 74 -18.81 -20.65 1.02
C PRO A 74 -18.17 -20.19 2.34
N ALA A 75 -18.97 -20.13 3.41
CA ALA A 75 -18.46 -19.86 4.76
C ALA A 75 -17.28 -20.79 5.09
N HIS A 76 -16.19 -20.24 5.59
CA HIS A 76 -14.95 -20.97 5.88
C HIS A 76 -14.31 -21.69 4.67
N GLY A 77 -14.75 -21.38 3.45
CA GLY A 77 -14.33 -22.03 2.21
C GLY A 77 -13.07 -21.43 1.59
N THR A 78 -12.55 -22.11 0.57
CA THR A 78 -11.42 -21.63 -0.23
C THR A 78 -11.56 -22.04 -1.69
N VAL A 79 -11.34 -21.10 -2.60
CA VAL A 79 -11.18 -21.36 -4.05
C VAL A 79 -9.74 -21.08 -4.45
N VAL A 80 -9.16 -21.94 -5.28
CA VAL A 80 -7.78 -21.80 -5.76
C VAL A 80 -7.76 -21.79 -7.28
N TYR A 81 -7.20 -20.73 -7.86
CA TYR A 81 -6.96 -20.62 -9.29
C TYR A 81 -5.47 -20.70 -9.61
N ARG A 82 -5.14 -21.32 -10.74
CA ARG A 82 -3.90 -21.06 -11.46
C ARG A 82 -4.20 -20.04 -12.55
N VAL A 83 -3.46 -18.94 -12.56
CA VAL A 83 -3.64 -17.82 -13.48
C VAL A 83 -2.50 -17.78 -14.50
N SER A 84 -2.83 -18.03 -15.76
CA SER A 84 -1.90 -18.03 -16.90
C SER A 84 -2.27 -16.97 -17.95
N GLY A 85 -1.40 -16.75 -18.93
CA GLY A 85 -1.53 -15.67 -19.91
C GLY A 85 -0.98 -14.34 -19.37
N GLY A 86 -0.82 -13.35 -20.26
CA GLY A 86 -0.15 -12.09 -19.93
C GLY A 86 1.33 -12.23 -19.56
N GLY A 87 2.01 -11.11 -19.35
CA GLY A 87 3.39 -11.08 -18.83
C GLY A 87 3.43 -11.17 -17.31
N THR A 88 4.58 -11.55 -16.76
CA THR A 88 4.89 -11.33 -15.34
C THR A 88 5.51 -9.96 -15.16
N SER A 89 4.73 -8.96 -14.75
CA SER A 89 5.32 -7.80 -14.10
C SER A 89 5.76 -8.23 -12.69
N THR A 90 6.97 -7.89 -12.27
CA THR A 90 7.36 -8.07 -10.85
C THR A 90 6.34 -7.31 -9.98
N PRO A 91 5.71 -7.90 -8.95
CA PRO A 91 4.65 -7.26 -8.19
C PRO A 91 5.23 -6.39 -7.08
N SER A 92 4.72 -5.17 -6.91
CA SER A 92 4.58 -4.53 -5.59
C SER A 92 3.07 -4.54 -5.25
N PRO A 93 2.65 -4.87 -4.02
CA PRO A 93 1.27 -5.28 -3.74
C PRO A 93 0.27 -4.09 -3.75
N THR A 94 -0.84 -4.30 -4.47
CA THR A 94 -2.23 -3.77 -4.26
C THR A 94 -2.47 -2.26 -4.49
N PRO A 95 -3.74 -1.82 -4.65
CA PRO A 95 -4.55 -1.72 -5.88
C PRO A 95 -4.49 -0.35 -6.56
N SER A 96 -4.68 -0.33 -7.88
CA SER A 96 -4.74 0.87 -8.75
C SER A 96 -5.90 1.82 -8.38
N GLY A 97 -5.68 2.64 -7.35
CA GLY A 97 -6.05 4.05 -7.45
C GLY A 97 -5.12 4.74 -8.46
N PRO A 98 -5.36 6.01 -8.84
CA PRO A 98 -4.39 6.76 -9.63
C PRO A 98 -3.05 6.70 -8.93
N SER A 99 -2.08 5.98 -9.51
CA SER A 99 -0.73 5.93 -8.96
C SER A 99 -0.01 7.19 -9.39
N SER A 100 0.01 8.19 -8.53
CA SER A 100 0.81 9.39 -8.72
C SER A 100 2.13 9.23 -7.99
N SER A 101 3.23 9.46 -8.71
CA SER A 101 4.56 9.54 -8.13
C SER A 101 5.00 10.99 -8.19
N GLY A 102 5.44 11.51 -7.06
CA GLY A 102 5.79 12.91 -6.92
C GLY A 102 6.44 13.19 -5.57
N THR A 103 6.49 14.46 -5.24
CA THR A 103 6.97 14.98 -3.97
C THR A 103 5.78 15.25 -3.05
N LEU A 104 5.98 15.03 -1.76
CA LEU A 104 5.08 15.50 -0.72
C LEU A 104 5.73 16.72 -0.07
N THR A 105 5.20 17.90 -0.36
CA THR A 105 5.81 19.17 0.06
C THR A 105 5.00 19.77 1.20
N SER A 106 5.65 20.03 2.33
CA SER A 106 5.02 20.68 3.49
C SER A 106 4.53 22.08 3.10
N ALA A 107 3.25 22.37 3.30
CA ALA A 107 2.68 23.67 3.01
C ALA A 107 3.25 24.79 3.91
N ALA A 108 3.79 24.44 5.09
CA ALA A 108 4.39 25.39 6.01
C ALA A 108 5.79 25.87 5.56
N SER A 109 6.57 25.02 4.89
CA SER A 109 7.99 25.29 4.62
C SER A 109 8.37 25.24 3.14
N GLY A 110 7.55 24.64 2.28
CA GLY A 110 7.93 24.34 0.89
C GLY A 110 8.96 23.21 0.77
N ARG A 111 9.28 22.50 1.86
CA ARG A 111 10.25 21.40 1.90
C ARG A 111 9.59 20.05 1.68
N CYS A 112 10.36 19.14 1.11
CA CYS A 112 9.92 17.80 0.74
C CYS A 112 9.99 16.85 1.95
N LEU A 113 9.03 15.92 2.04
CA LEU A 113 9.13 14.73 2.88
C LEU A 113 10.30 13.88 2.38
N ASP A 114 11.27 13.63 3.25
CA ASP A 114 12.56 13.06 2.90
C ASP A 114 12.85 11.84 3.78
N VAL A 115 13.26 10.73 3.16
CA VAL A 115 13.89 9.62 3.88
C VAL A 115 15.38 9.95 4.09
N PRO A 116 15.80 10.28 5.33
CA PRO A 116 17.12 10.85 5.56
C PRO A 116 18.23 9.89 5.14
N ASN A 117 19.20 10.42 4.38
CA ASN A 117 20.34 9.67 3.84
C ASN A 117 19.94 8.45 2.98
N SER A 118 18.73 8.45 2.41
CA SER A 118 18.17 7.27 1.72
C SER A 118 18.17 5.98 2.56
N ASN A 119 18.16 6.11 3.90
CA ASN A 119 18.26 4.96 4.79
C ASN A 119 16.97 4.13 4.74
N THR A 120 17.04 2.93 4.16
CA THR A 120 15.89 2.01 4.02
C THR A 120 15.71 1.06 5.21
N ALA A 121 16.39 1.28 6.33
CA ALA A 121 16.18 0.49 7.54
C ALA A 121 14.74 0.71 8.07
N ASN A 122 14.09 -0.38 8.48
CA ASN A 122 12.77 -0.31 9.09
C ASN A 122 12.80 0.55 10.35
N GLY A 123 11.83 1.44 10.47
CA GLY A 123 11.75 2.39 11.58
C GLY A 123 12.50 3.70 11.37
N THR A 124 13.12 3.90 10.19
CA THR A 124 13.68 5.20 9.80
C THR A 124 12.58 6.26 9.78
N GLN A 125 12.79 7.35 10.51
CA GLN A 125 11.83 8.45 10.60
C GLN A 125 12.07 9.45 9.47
N PRO A 126 11.06 9.76 8.65
CA PRO A 126 11.16 10.84 7.67
C PRO A 126 11.34 12.21 8.33
N VAL A 127 11.99 13.10 7.59
CA VAL A 127 12.18 14.51 7.93
C VAL A 127 11.62 15.39 6.83
N ILE A 128 11.57 16.71 7.05
CA ILE A 128 11.51 17.67 5.94
C ILE A 128 12.91 18.07 5.51
N TRP A 129 13.13 18.16 4.21
CA TRP A 129 14.39 18.62 3.62
C TRP A 129 14.14 19.42 2.35
N ASP A 130 15.06 20.33 2.01
CA ASP A 130 14.99 21.06 0.74
C ASP A 130 14.84 20.09 -0.44
N CYS A 131 13.89 20.39 -1.32
CA CYS A 131 13.58 19.55 -2.45
C CYS A 131 14.76 19.52 -3.43
N ASN A 132 15.30 18.34 -3.69
CA ASN A 132 16.52 18.12 -4.50
C ASN A 132 16.32 17.09 -5.63
N GLY A 133 15.11 16.56 -5.78
CA GLY A 133 14.74 15.65 -6.88
C GLY A 133 15.27 14.23 -6.76
N GLN A 134 15.98 13.91 -5.68
CA GLN A 134 16.50 12.57 -5.41
C GLN A 134 15.39 11.56 -5.08
N SER A 135 15.70 10.28 -5.20
CA SER A 135 14.74 9.18 -5.03
C SER A 135 14.17 9.08 -3.62
N ASN A 136 14.90 9.52 -2.59
CA ASN A 136 14.45 9.53 -1.20
C ASN A 136 13.39 10.61 -0.87
N GLN A 137 13.09 11.49 -1.83
CA GLN A 137 12.01 12.48 -1.76
C GLN A 137 10.86 12.17 -2.74
N ARG A 138 10.99 11.08 -3.52
CA ARG A 138 9.95 10.64 -4.44
C ARG A 138 9.05 9.62 -3.76
N TRP A 139 7.81 10.03 -3.57
CA TRP A 139 6.77 9.23 -2.96
C TRP A 139 5.74 8.83 -4.00
N THR A 140 5.53 7.52 -4.11
CA THR A 140 4.48 6.94 -4.94
C THR A 140 3.26 6.67 -4.07
N ILE A 141 2.17 7.35 -4.37
CA ILE A 141 0.86 7.06 -3.79
C ILE A 141 0.24 5.98 -4.65
N ASN A 142 -0.15 4.86 -4.04
CA ASN A 142 -0.85 3.76 -4.69
C ASN A 142 -2.05 3.37 -3.83
N GLY A 143 -3.24 3.82 -4.23
CA GLY A 143 -4.43 3.76 -3.39
C GLY A 143 -4.21 4.56 -2.10
N GLN A 144 -4.32 3.89 -0.95
CA GLN A 144 -4.08 4.49 0.38
C GLN A 144 -2.63 4.34 0.84
N THR A 145 -1.76 3.69 0.08
CA THR A 145 -0.37 3.45 0.49
C THR A 145 0.54 4.53 -0.10
N ILE A 146 1.45 5.05 0.72
CA ILE A 146 2.46 6.04 0.30
C ILE A 146 3.84 5.37 0.41
N GLN A 147 4.59 5.30 -0.69
CA GLN A 147 5.81 4.49 -0.77
C GLN A 147 7.02 5.30 -1.24
N ALA A 148 8.17 5.07 -0.63
CA ALA A 148 9.46 5.58 -1.10
C ALA A 148 10.54 4.52 -0.92
N LEU A 149 11.49 4.42 -1.85
CA LEU A 149 12.63 3.49 -1.78
C LEU A 149 12.23 2.02 -1.51
N GLY A 150 11.08 1.59 -2.02
CA GLY A 150 10.55 0.23 -1.80
C GLY A 150 9.97 -0.03 -0.41
N LYS A 151 9.76 1.03 0.39
CA LYS A 151 9.18 1.00 1.74
C LYS A 151 7.89 1.79 1.79
N CYS A 152 7.06 1.49 2.78
CA CYS A 152 5.78 2.15 3.02
C CYS A 152 5.89 3.15 4.17
N LEU A 153 5.27 4.33 4.01
CA LEU A 153 5.03 5.24 5.12
C LEU A 153 4.10 4.55 6.12
N ASP A 154 4.50 4.56 7.38
CA ASP A 154 4.00 3.67 8.41
C ASP A 154 3.81 4.43 9.73
N ALA A 155 2.71 4.12 10.40
CA ALA A 155 2.51 4.43 11.81
C ALA A 155 2.93 3.22 12.65
N PRO A 156 3.81 3.37 13.65
CA PRO A 156 4.15 2.28 14.56
C PRO A 156 2.90 1.66 15.21
N ALA A 157 2.94 0.37 15.50
CA ALA A 157 1.86 -0.30 16.22
C ALA A 157 1.61 0.39 17.58
N GLY A 158 0.35 0.73 17.87
CA GLY A 158 -0.02 1.43 19.11
C GLY A 158 0.38 2.90 19.16
N ALA A 159 0.73 3.52 18.02
CA ALA A 159 1.11 4.93 17.98
C ALA A 159 0.00 5.87 18.50
N THR A 160 0.42 6.81 19.34
CA THR A 160 -0.39 7.91 19.88
C THR A 160 0.13 9.26 19.36
N ALA A 161 -0.56 10.35 19.67
CA ALA A 161 -0.10 11.69 19.28
C ALA A 161 1.32 11.95 19.83
N GLY A 162 2.23 12.34 18.95
CA GLY A 162 3.66 12.54 19.23
C GLY A 162 4.54 11.39 18.79
N ALA A 163 3.96 10.23 18.46
CA ALA A 163 4.71 9.11 17.92
C ALA A 163 5.36 9.49 16.58
N LYS A 164 6.55 8.96 16.31
CA LYS A 164 7.20 9.14 15.02
C LYS A 164 6.35 8.55 13.89
N ALA A 165 6.31 9.24 12.75
CA ALA A 165 6.08 8.55 11.49
C ALA A 165 7.35 7.78 11.12
N GLN A 166 7.23 6.68 10.39
CA GLN A 166 8.39 5.89 9.97
C GLN A 166 8.19 5.31 8.58
N ILE A 167 9.25 4.77 8.00
CA ILE A 167 9.14 3.82 6.88
C ILE A 167 9.31 2.38 7.39
N TRP A 168 8.56 1.46 6.80
CA TRP A 168 8.62 0.04 7.12
C TRP A 168 8.41 -0.80 5.86
N ASP A 169 8.74 -2.08 5.91
CA ASP A 169 8.36 -3.04 4.87
C ASP A 169 6.85 -3.01 4.64
N CYS A 170 6.44 -2.96 3.38
CA CYS A 170 5.03 -2.93 3.03
C CYS A 170 4.35 -4.26 3.42
N ASN A 171 3.35 -4.18 4.30
CA ASN A 171 2.63 -5.33 4.84
C ASN A 171 1.11 -5.25 4.63
N GLY A 172 0.60 -4.13 4.11
CA GLY A 172 -0.81 -3.92 3.78
C GLY A 172 -1.72 -3.62 4.99
N GLY A 173 -1.15 -3.53 6.19
CA GLY A 173 -1.87 -3.18 7.41
C GLY A 173 -2.46 -1.77 7.36
N THR A 174 -3.51 -1.52 8.13
CA THR A 174 -4.18 -0.21 8.22
C THR A 174 -3.25 0.89 8.75
N ASN A 175 -2.18 0.51 9.44
CA ASN A 175 -1.14 1.43 9.92
C ASN A 175 -0.23 1.96 8.78
N GLN A 176 -0.31 1.37 7.57
CA GLN A 176 0.37 1.83 6.35
C GLN A 176 -0.61 2.39 5.30
N GLN A 177 -1.87 2.56 5.70
CA GLN A 177 -2.91 3.14 4.86
C GLN A 177 -3.19 4.56 5.34
N TRP A 178 -3.33 5.47 4.37
CA TRP A 178 -3.43 6.90 4.57
C TRP A 178 -4.57 7.46 3.73
N ASN A 179 -5.48 8.17 4.39
CA ASN A 179 -6.53 8.95 3.75
C ASN A 179 -5.96 10.31 3.35
N LEU A 180 -6.03 10.61 2.06
CA LEU A 180 -5.53 11.85 1.48
C LEU A 180 -6.67 12.88 1.40
N GLY A 181 -6.70 13.82 2.35
CA GLY A 181 -7.71 14.87 2.41
C GLY A 181 -7.60 15.86 1.24
N SER A 182 -8.72 16.42 0.79
CA SER A 182 -8.72 17.49 -0.23
C SER A 182 -8.11 18.80 0.27
N ASP A 183 -8.03 18.97 1.60
CA ASP A 183 -7.40 20.08 2.30
C ASP A 183 -5.87 19.96 2.43
N GLY A 184 -5.29 18.89 1.87
CA GLY A 184 -3.86 18.59 1.92
C GLY A 184 -3.45 17.73 3.11
N THR A 185 -4.35 17.42 4.04
CA THR A 185 -4.02 16.53 5.17
C THR A 185 -3.77 15.09 4.70
N ILE A 186 -2.89 14.39 5.40
CA ILE A 186 -2.59 12.97 5.19
C ILE A 186 -2.83 12.25 6.51
N ARG A 187 -3.92 11.48 6.61
CA ARG A 187 -4.41 10.91 7.87
C ARG A 187 -4.28 9.40 7.87
N ASN A 188 -3.59 8.85 8.87
CA ASN A 188 -3.42 7.42 9.00
C ASN A 188 -4.74 6.71 9.32
N VAL A 189 -5.01 5.58 8.67
CA VAL A 189 -6.28 4.84 8.84
C VAL A 189 -6.36 4.15 10.20
N ALA A 190 -5.26 3.59 10.72
CA ALA A 190 -5.28 2.88 12.01
C ALA A 190 -5.41 3.82 13.21
N THR A 191 -4.67 4.94 13.18
CA THR A 191 -4.56 5.84 14.35
C THR A 191 -5.44 7.06 14.27
N ASN A 192 -6.00 7.37 13.09
CA ASN A 192 -6.76 8.60 12.85
C ASN A 192 -5.96 9.91 13.07
N LEU A 193 -4.63 9.80 13.18
CA LEU A 193 -3.69 10.92 13.33
C LEU A 193 -3.17 11.41 11.98
N CYS A 194 -2.79 12.69 11.92
CA CYS A 194 -2.26 13.34 10.73
C CYS A 194 -0.72 13.29 10.68
N LEU A 195 -0.19 13.20 9.46
CA LEU A 195 1.24 13.36 9.18
C LEU A 195 1.63 14.82 9.42
N ASP A 196 2.48 15.07 10.41
CA ASP A 196 2.72 16.39 10.98
C ASP A 196 4.22 16.70 11.03
N VAL A 197 4.62 17.87 10.54
CA VAL A 197 5.97 18.40 10.78
C VAL A 197 6.07 18.94 12.20
N ASN A 198 6.92 18.32 13.00
CA ASN A 198 6.96 18.53 14.45
C ASN A 198 7.13 20.02 14.82
N ASN A 199 6.32 20.48 15.77
CA ASN A 199 6.30 21.84 16.29
C ASN A 199 6.10 22.95 15.23
N ASN A 200 5.52 22.63 14.07
CA ASN A 200 5.40 23.58 12.95
C ASN A 200 6.74 24.21 12.53
N ASN A 201 7.86 23.52 12.83
CA ASN A 201 9.18 24.00 12.49
C ASN A 201 9.41 23.85 10.98
N THR A 202 10.18 24.77 10.41
CA THR A 202 10.45 24.84 8.97
C THR A 202 11.87 24.44 8.62
N THR A 203 12.78 24.24 9.58
CA THR A 203 14.19 23.93 9.32
C THR A 203 14.40 22.55 8.70
N ASN A 204 15.42 22.40 7.84
CA ASN A 204 15.88 21.10 7.33
C ASN A 204 16.18 20.12 8.48
N GLY A 205 15.80 18.87 8.30
CA GLY A 205 15.99 17.80 9.28
C GLY A 205 14.93 17.78 10.39
N THR A 206 13.95 18.68 10.37
CA THR A 206 12.81 18.60 11.30
C THR A 206 12.06 17.30 11.06
N THR A 207 11.83 16.55 12.14
CA THR A 207 11.19 15.24 12.10
C THR A 207 9.70 15.33 11.79
N VAL A 208 9.21 14.31 11.11
CA VAL A 208 7.78 14.13 10.84
C VAL A 208 7.20 13.11 11.82
N ILE A 209 6.07 13.46 12.43
CA ILE A 209 5.39 12.70 13.48
C ILE A 209 3.93 12.44 13.11
N LEU A 210 3.25 11.69 13.97
CA LEU A 210 1.81 11.53 13.99
C LEU A 210 1.24 12.46 15.06
N TRP A 211 0.29 13.32 14.67
CA TRP A 211 -0.34 14.23 15.63
C TRP A 211 -1.85 14.32 15.43
N SER A 212 -2.56 14.81 16.46
CA SER A 212 -3.98 15.13 16.34
C SER A 212 -4.20 16.07 15.16
N CYS A 213 -5.16 15.75 14.29
CA CYS A 213 -5.45 16.57 13.13
C CYS A 213 -6.02 17.94 13.55
N THR A 214 -5.26 19.00 13.32
CA THR A 214 -5.63 20.40 13.61
C THR A 214 -5.94 21.21 12.36
N GLY A 215 -5.53 20.71 11.18
CA GLY A 215 -5.66 21.44 9.91
C GLY A 215 -4.65 22.57 9.74
N ALA A 216 -3.66 22.67 10.64
CA ALA A 216 -2.54 23.62 10.55
C ALA A 216 -1.65 23.34 9.33
N THR A 217 -0.87 24.33 8.90
CA THR A 217 -0.05 24.26 7.68
C THR A 217 1.05 23.19 7.75
N ASN A 218 1.57 22.86 8.93
CA ASN A 218 2.53 21.76 9.12
C ASN A 218 1.92 20.36 8.97
N GLN A 219 0.59 20.25 8.87
CA GLN A 219 -0.12 18.99 8.61
C GLN A 219 -0.64 18.90 7.16
N ARG A 220 -0.38 19.93 6.34
CA ARG A 220 -0.81 19.97 4.94
C ARG A 220 0.36 19.69 4.01
N TRP A 221 0.12 18.80 3.07
CA TRP A 221 1.11 18.32 2.12
C TRP A 221 0.61 18.51 0.69
N ASN A 222 1.31 19.35 -0.07
CA ASN A 222 1.11 19.51 -1.50
C ASN A 222 1.70 18.29 -2.23
N ARG A 223 0.97 17.75 -3.19
CA ARG A 223 1.33 16.54 -3.95
C ARG A 223 1.65 16.98 -5.38
N THR A 224 2.92 16.96 -5.74
CA THR A 224 3.42 17.50 -7.01
C THR A 224 4.34 16.53 -7.72
#